data_AF-A0A2W1AR05-F1
#
_entry.id   AF-A0A2W1AR05-F1
#
_cell.length_a   1.000
_cell.length_b   1.000
_cell.length_c   1.000
_cell.angle_alpha   90.00
_cell.angle_beta   90.00
_cell.angle_gamma   90.00
#
_symmetry.space_group_name_H-M   'P 1'
#
loop_
_entity.id
_entity.type
_entity.pdbx_description
1 polymer ?
#
loop_
_entity_poly.entity_id
_entity_poly.type
_entity_poly.pdbx_seq_one_letter_code
_entity_poly.pdbx_strand_id
1 'polypeptide(L)'
;MIGAKILDMPWYKLLGGPVRDKVICYPHTQRDIMSELLENCRRHINVGRKFVRWHQSEIGPSAIYVDNLNTFEPVESIRIAEQQIATKREVIVPETPICFDIHTRLDTAHAVVFCEAVGPYAIFRRKSFEVRKFV
;
A
#
# COMPACT_ATOMS: atom_id res chain seq x y z
N MET A 1 15.31 21.67 11.45
CA MET A 1 14.17 22.59 11.23
C MET A 1 14.32 23.95 11.95
N ILE A 2 15.53 24.44 12.21
CA ILE A 2 15.74 25.73 12.90
C ILE A 2 15.71 26.89 11.89
N GLY A 3 16.37 26.75 10.73
CA GLY A 3 16.43 27.81 9.71
C GLY A 3 15.08 28.32 9.20
N ALA A 4 14.11 27.42 8.95
CA ALA A 4 12.75 27.81 8.55
C ALA A 4 11.99 28.59 9.62
N LYS A 5 12.22 28.25 10.89
CA LYS A 5 11.59 28.94 12.03
C LYS A 5 12.16 30.35 12.20
N ILE A 6 13.48 30.51 12.02
CA ILE A 6 14.14 31.82 12.10
C ILE A 6 13.64 32.76 10.99
N LEU A 7 13.43 32.22 9.80
CA LEU A 7 13.02 32.99 8.62
C LEU A 7 11.50 33.11 8.46
N ASP A 8 10.73 32.68 9.46
CA ASP A 8 9.26 32.63 9.47
C ASP A 8 8.65 32.12 8.15
N MET A 9 9.19 31.00 7.65
CA MET A 9 8.80 30.46 6.36
C MET A 9 8.59 28.95 6.38
N PRO A 10 7.67 28.42 5.56
CA PRO A 10 7.53 26.97 5.40
C PRO A 10 8.83 26.31 4.92
N TRP A 11 9.18 25.17 5.50
CA TRP A 11 10.44 24.45 5.20
C TRP A 11 10.66 24.18 3.71
N TYR A 12 9.61 23.81 2.97
CA TYR A 12 9.72 23.54 1.52
C TYR A 12 10.14 24.78 0.70
N LYS A 13 9.94 26.01 1.20
CA LYS A 13 10.40 27.22 0.52
C LYS A 13 11.91 27.38 0.58
N LEU A 14 12.55 26.93 1.67
CA LEU A 14 14.01 26.88 1.76
C LEU A 14 14.63 25.87 0.80
N LEU A 15 13.87 24.83 0.43
CA LEU A 15 14.31 23.79 -0.50
C LEU A 15 14.12 24.18 -1.98
N GLY A 16 13.78 25.43 -2.28
CA GLY A 16 13.56 25.90 -3.65
C GLY A 16 12.09 26.11 -4.06
N GLY A 17 11.16 26.02 -3.11
CA GLY A 17 9.74 26.29 -3.35
C GLY A 17 8.93 25.08 -3.85
N PRO A 18 7.61 25.24 -4.01
CA PRO A 18 6.72 24.14 -4.37
C PRO A 18 6.87 23.76 -5.85
N VAL A 19 7.08 22.47 -6.12
CA VAL A 19 7.05 21.88 -7.47
C VAL A 19 5.72 21.16 -7.78
N ARG A 20 4.78 21.18 -6.83
CA ARG A 20 3.44 20.59 -6.92
C ARG A 20 2.51 21.23 -5.90
N ASP A 21 1.21 21.23 -6.17
CA ASP A 21 0.20 21.82 -5.27
C ASP A 21 -0.14 20.93 -4.08
N LYS A 22 -0.15 19.60 -4.28
CA LYS A 22 -0.54 18.61 -3.27
C LYS A 22 0.38 17.38 -3.33
N VAL A 23 0.54 16.71 -2.19
CA VAL A 23 1.23 15.42 -2.08
C VAL A 23 0.17 14.34 -1.88
N ILE A 24 0.20 13.30 -2.71
CA ILE A 24 -0.74 12.18 -2.58
C ILE A 24 -0.23 11.22 -1.51
N CYS A 25 -1.10 10.82 -0.59
CA CYS A 25 -0.80 9.85 0.46
C CYS A 25 -1.47 8.51 0.18
N TYR A 26 -0.83 7.41 0.62
CA TYR A 26 -1.39 6.06 0.59
C TYR A 26 -1.71 5.57 2.01
N PRO A 27 -2.99 5.33 2.35
CA PRO A 27 -3.37 4.85 3.68
C PRO A 27 -3.12 3.35 3.83
N HIS A 28 -2.85 2.91 5.06
CA HIS A 28 -2.80 1.50 5.41
C HIS A 28 -4.23 0.96 5.57
N THR A 29 -4.56 -0.12 4.86
CA THR A 29 -5.88 -0.75 4.85
C THR A 29 -5.90 -2.15 5.45
N GLN A 30 -4.79 -2.62 6.04
CA GLN A 30 -4.61 -3.97 6.60
C GLN A 30 -5.74 -4.40 7.54
N ARG A 31 -6.17 -5.66 7.39
CA ARG A 31 -7.03 -6.42 8.30
C ARG A 31 -6.64 -7.89 8.21
N ASP A 32 -7.00 -8.66 9.24
CA ASP A 32 -6.67 -10.08 9.32
C ASP A 32 -7.62 -10.92 8.47
N ILE A 33 -8.88 -10.49 8.38
CA ILE A 33 -9.93 -11.16 7.63
C ILE A 33 -10.11 -10.47 6.27
N MET A 34 -10.21 -11.25 5.20
CA MET A 34 -10.36 -10.74 3.83
C MET A 34 -11.57 -9.82 3.65
N SER A 35 -12.72 -10.18 4.21
CA SER A 35 -13.95 -9.36 4.10
C SER A 35 -13.76 -7.97 4.71
N GLU A 36 -13.16 -7.90 5.90
CA GLU A 36 -12.84 -6.64 6.57
C GLU A 36 -11.80 -5.84 5.79
N LEU A 37 -10.79 -6.51 5.21
CA LEU A 37 -9.78 -5.89 4.37
C LEU A 37 -10.43 -5.20 3.15
N LEU A 38 -11.38 -5.87 2.50
CA LEU A 38 -12.14 -5.33 1.37
C LEU A 38 -13.03 -4.16 1.78
N GLU A 39 -13.76 -4.29 2.89
CA GLU A 39 -14.61 -3.22 3.42
C GLU A 39 -13.78 -1.98 3.77
N ASN A 40 -12.63 -2.18 4.41
CA ASN A 40 -11.73 -1.09 4.76
C ASN A 40 -11.17 -0.40 3.51
N CYS A 41 -10.81 -1.16 2.46
CA CYS A 41 -10.42 -0.59 1.17
C CYS A 41 -11.55 0.27 0.57
N ARG A 42 -12.78 -0.23 0.55
CA ARG A 42 -13.96 0.52 0.05
C ARG A 42 -14.17 1.81 0.83
N ARG A 43 -14.09 1.75 2.16
CA ARG A 43 -14.20 2.94 3.03
C ARG A 43 -13.17 4.01 2.67
N HIS A 44 -11.90 3.61 2.45
CA HIS A 44 -10.85 4.54 2.05
C HIS A 44 -11.07 5.16 0.66
N ILE A 45 -11.53 4.36 -0.30
CA ILE A 45 -11.88 4.85 -1.64
C ILE A 45 -13.05 5.84 -1.57
N ASN A 46 -14.09 5.54 -0.78
CA ASN A 46 -15.28 6.39 -0.63
C ASN A 46 -14.97 7.77 -0.03
N VAL A 47 -13.98 7.87 0.86
CA VAL A 47 -13.50 9.16 1.39
C VAL A 47 -12.50 9.87 0.46
N GLY A 48 -12.36 9.40 -0.78
CA GLY A 48 -11.56 10.04 -1.82
C GLY A 48 -10.07 9.67 -1.82
N ARG A 49 -9.64 8.66 -1.05
CA ARG A 49 -8.24 8.20 -1.11
C ARG A 49 -7.98 7.54 -2.45
N LYS A 50 -6.86 7.91 -3.06
CA LYS A 50 -6.49 7.42 -4.39
C LYS A 50 -5.79 6.07 -4.36
N PHE A 51 -5.19 5.70 -3.23
CA PHE A 51 -4.40 4.48 -3.07
C PHE A 51 -4.97 3.62 -1.95
N VAL A 52 -4.67 2.32 -2.02
CA VAL A 52 -4.84 1.38 -0.92
C VAL A 52 -3.51 0.66 -0.68
N ARG A 53 -3.10 0.52 0.58
CA ARG A 53 -1.85 -0.15 0.94
C ARG A 53 -2.06 -1.18 2.03
N TRP A 54 -1.52 -2.37 1.84
CA TRP A 54 -1.44 -3.39 2.89
C TRP A 54 -0.15 -4.19 2.72
N HIS A 55 0.07 -5.22 3.53
CA HIS A 55 1.33 -5.96 3.53
C HIS A 55 1.12 -7.47 3.54
N GLN A 56 2.23 -8.17 3.32
CA GLN A 56 2.33 -9.62 3.35
C GLN A 56 1.66 -10.20 4.60
N SER A 57 0.77 -11.18 4.37
CA SER A 57 0.06 -11.90 5.43
C SER A 57 0.95 -12.97 6.07
N GLU A 58 0.77 -13.17 7.37
CA GLU A 58 1.34 -14.29 8.12
C GLU A 58 0.38 -15.47 8.13
N ILE A 59 0.88 -16.67 8.41
CA ILE A 59 0.13 -17.95 8.28
C ILE A 59 -0.02 -18.63 9.64
N GLY A 60 0.21 -17.92 10.74
CA GLY A 60 0.00 -18.51 12.06
C GLY A 60 -1.44 -19.01 12.25
N PRO A 61 -1.61 -20.03 13.10
CA PRO A 61 -2.93 -20.59 13.42
C PRO A 61 -3.87 -19.57 14.11
N SER A 62 -3.34 -18.41 14.52
CA SER A 62 -4.12 -17.26 14.95
C SER A 62 -3.47 -15.98 14.44
N ALA A 63 -4.27 -14.95 14.16
CA ALA A 63 -3.78 -13.58 13.98
C ALA A 63 -3.20 -12.97 15.29
N ILE A 64 -3.18 -13.74 16.37
CA ILE A 64 -2.66 -13.33 17.68
C ILE A 64 -1.15 -13.57 17.67
N TYR A 65 -0.42 -12.45 17.75
CA TYR A 65 1.00 -12.47 18.03
C TYR A 65 1.22 -12.98 19.46
N VAL A 66 1.99 -14.05 19.62
CA VAL A 66 2.51 -14.46 20.93
C VAL A 66 3.91 -13.89 21.03
N ASP A 67 4.16 -13.00 22.00
CA ASP A 67 5.46 -12.31 22.17
C ASP A 67 5.95 -11.55 20.92
N ASN A 68 5.02 -10.94 20.16
CA ASN A 68 5.28 -10.30 18.86
C ASN A 68 5.80 -11.26 17.78
N LEU A 69 5.62 -12.57 17.95
CA LEU A 69 5.97 -13.58 16.97
C LEU A 69 4.72 -14.17 16.32
N ASN A 70 4.84 -14.48 15.03
CA ASN A 70 3.86 -15.21 14.27
C ASN A 70 4.57 -16.06 13.21
N THR A 71 3.92 -17.11 12.73
CA THR A 71 4.51 -18.03 11.75
C THR A 71 4.44 -17.42 10.36
N PHE A 72 5.59 -17.38 9.69
CA PHE A 72 5.72 -16.95 8.30
C PHE A 72 6.34 -18.07 7.46
N GLU A 73 5.59 -18.52 6.46
CA GLU A 73 6.05 -19.46 5.45
C GLU A 73 5.98 -18.74 4.09
N PRO A 74 7.13 -18.56 3.39
CA PRO A 74 7.20 -17.73 2.18
C PRO A 74 6.27 -18.16 1.04
N VAL A 75 6.21 -19.46 0.73
CA VAL A 75 5.50 -19.99 -0.45
C VAL A 75 3.99 -19.82 -0.32
N GLU A 76 3.46 -20.22 0.82
CA GLU A 76 2.05 -20.11 1.16
C GLU A 76 1.65 -18.65 1.32
N SER A 77 2.53 -17.81 1.86
CA SER A 77 2.27 -16.39 2.03
C SER A 77 2.15 -15.69 0.67
N ILE A 78 3.00 -16.05 -0.29
CA ILE A 78 2.91 -15.56 -1.68
C ILE A 78 1.56 -15.92 -2.30
N ARG A 79 1.10 -17.18 -2.16
CA ARG A 79 -0.21 -17.62 -2.67
C ARG A 79 -1.36 -16.82 -2.07
N ILE A 80 -1.32 -16.62 -0.74
CA ILE A 80 -2.33 -15.81 -0.05
C ILE A 80 -2.30 -14.39 -0.64
N ALA A 81 -1.14 -13.76 -0.73
CA ALA A 81 -0.98 -12.40 -1.25
C ALA A 81 -1.53 -12.25 -2.68
N GLU A 82 -1.21 -13.20 -3.57
CA GLU A 82 -1.75 -13.25 -4.92
C GLU A 82 -3.28 -13.29 -4.90
N GLN A 83 -3.88 -14.18 -4.08
CA GLN A 83 -5.32 -14.29 -3.93
C GLN A 83 -5.94 -12.98 -3.43
N GLN A 84 -5.33 -12.30 -2.44
CA GLN A 84 -5.86 -11.02 -1.96
C GLN A 84 -5.83 -9.94 -3.05
N ILE A 85 -4.77 -9.91 -3.84
CA ILE A 85 -4.63 -8.96 -4.96
C ILE A 85 -5.67 -9.25 -6.04
N ALA A 86 -5.84 -10.53 -6.41
CA ALA A 86 -6.82 -10.98 -7.41
C ALA A 86 -8.25 -10.61 -6.99
N THR A 87 -8.66 -11.02 -5.79
CA THR A 87 -10.00 -10.71 -5.26
C THR A 87 -10.22 -9.20 -5.15
N LYS A 88 -9.20 -8.43 -4.78
CA LYS A 88 -9.34 -6.97 -4.74
C LYS A 88 -9.55 -6.37 -6.12
N ARG A 89 -8.85 -6.86 -7.16
CA ARG A 89 -9.03 -6.37 -8.53
C ARG A 89 -10.43 -6.60 -9.07
N GLU A 90 -11.12 -7.64 -8.62
CA GLU A 90 -12.52 -7.88 -8.96
C GLU A 90 -13.49 -6.95 -8.20
N VAL A 91 -13.15 -6.58 -6.97
CA VAL A 91 -14.07 -5.92 -6.02
C VAL A 91 -13.93 -4.41 -5.95
N ILE A 92 -12.72 -3.88 -6.09
CA ILE A 92 -12.45 -2.44 -6.03
C ILE A 92 -12.41 -1.85 -7.45
N VAL A 93 -12.52 -0.52 -7.56
CA VAL A 93 -12.43 0.17 -8.85
C VAL A 93 -11.13 -0.27 -9.56
N PRO A 94 -11.19 -0.87 -10.77
CA PRO A 94 -10.06 -1.50 -11.43
C PRO A 94 -8.81 -0.61 -11.55
N GLU A 95 -9.02 0.70 -11.69
CA GLU A 95 -7.96 1.71 -11.83
C GLU A 95 -7.37 2.21 -10.50
N THR A 96 -7.78 1.65 -9.35
CA THR A 96 -7.20 2.01 -8.04
C THR A 96 -5.77 1.48 -7.97
N PRO A 97 -4.74 2.33 -7.82
CA PRO A 97 -3.39 1.84 -7.55
C PRO A 97 -3.31 1.15 -6.19
N ILE A 98 -2.62 0.01 -6.18
CA ILE A 98 -2.38 -0.83 -5.03
C ILE A 98 -0.90 -0.71 -4.66
N CYS A 99 -0.63 -0.41 -3.39
CA CYS A 99 0.69 -0.56 -2.81
C CYS A 99 0.70 -1.84 -1.95
N PHE A 100 1.64 -2.72 -2.20
CA PHE A 100 1.80 -3.94 -1.41
C PHE A 100 3.22 -3.99 -0.85
N ASP A 101 3.34 -4.21 0.45
CA ASP A 101 4.63 -4.21 1.15
C ASP A 101 5.00 -5.62 1.62
N ILE A 102 6.16 -6.09 1.18
CA ILE A 102 6.71 -7.41 1.51
C ILE A 102 7.43 -7.38 2.88
N HIS A 103 7.74 -6.19 3.41
CA HIS A 103 8.47 -6.00 4.67
C HIS A 103 9.80 -6.77 4.75
N THR A 104 10.52 -6.89 3.62
CA THR A 104 11.79 -7.64 3.52
C THR A 104 11.71 -9.12 3.94
N ARG A 105 10.50 -9.71 3.95
CA ARG A 105 10.28 -11.09 4.42
C ARG A 105 10.55 -12.18 3.38
N LEU A 106 10.72 -11.82 2.12
CA LEU A 106 11.04 -12.74 1.04
C LEU A 106 12.50 -12.55 0.64
N ASP A 107 13.21 -13.67 0.42
CA ASP A 107 14.50 -13.65 -0.25
C ASP A 107 14.34 -13.33 -1.76
N THR A 108 15.45 -13.24 -2.48
CA THR A 108 15.44 -12.91 -3.90
C THR A 108 14.66 -13.91 -4.76
N ALA A 109 14.76 -15.21 -4.49
CA ALA A 109 14.07 -16.22 -5.28
C ALA A 109 12.56 -16.14 -5.08
N HIS A 110 12.12 -16.04 -3.83
CA HIS A 110 10.72 -15.87 -3.48
C HIS A 110 10.14 -14.53 -3.97
N ALA A 111 10.93 -13.45 -3.96
CA ALA A 111 10.51 -12.16 -4.49
C ALA A 111 10.27 -12.20 -6.02
N VAL A 112 11.09 -12.94 -6.77
CA VAL A 112 10.88 -13.15 -8.21
C VAL A 112 9.56 -13.90 -8.44
N VAL A 113 9.35 -15.01 -7.74
CA VAL A 113 8.10 -15.79 -7.82
C VAL A 113 6.88 -14.93 -7.50
N PHE A 114 6.97 -14.12 -6.44
CA PHE A 114 5.91 -13.16 -6.09
C PHE A 114 5.64 -12.17 -7.22
N CYS A 115 6.67 -11.57 -7.80
CA CYS A 115 6.52 -10.58 -8.87
C CYS A 115 5.86 -11.18 -10.12
N GLU A 116 6.20 -12.41 -10.49
CA GLU A 116 5.58 -13.13 -11.60
C GLU A 116 4.10 -13.41 -11.33
N ALA A 117 3.79 -13.91 -10.13
CA ALA A 117 2.41 -14.21 -9.71
C ALA A 117 1.51 -12.96 -9.72
N VAL A 118 2.02 -11.82 -9.24
CA VAL A 118 1.21 -10.59 -9.16
C VAL A 118 1.23 -9.72 -10.42
N GLY A 119 2.10 -10.04 -11.37
CA GLY A 119 2.29 -9.30 -12.62
C GLY A 119 1.00 -9.01 -13.40
N PRO A 120 0.10 -9.99 -13.62
CA PRO A 120 -1.16 -9.81 -14.34
C PRO A 120 -2.09 -8.75 -13.72
N TYR A 121 -1.99 -8.49 -12.42
CA TYR A 121 -2.87 -7.56 -11.70
C TYR A 121 -2.41 -6.10 -11.76
N ALA A 122 -1.23 -5.82 -12.35
CA ALA A 122 -0.69 -4.48 -12.49
C ALA A 122 -0.84 -3.64 -11.20
N ILE A 123 -0.34 -4.15 -10.07
CA ILE A 123 -0.61 -3.62 -8.72
C ILE A 123 -0.36 -2.10 -8.63
N PHE A 124 0.74 -1.62 -9.22
CA PHE A 124 0.99 -0.19 -9.36
C PHE A 124 0.85 0.25 -10.81
N ARG A 125 -0.18 1.06 -11.11
CA ARG A 125 -0.32 1.73 -12.42
C ARG A 125 0.11 3.17 -12.30
N ARG A 126 1.03 3.58 -13.18
CA ARG A 126 1.40 5.00 -13.34
C ARG A 126 0.20 5.74 -13.92
N LYS A 127 -0.58 6.41 -13.07
CA LYS A 127 -1.48 7.46 -13.54
C LYS A 127 -0.64 8.69 -13.83
N SER A 128 -0.80 9.29 -15.00
CA SER A 128 -0.46 10.70 -15.20
C SER A 128 -1.38 11.50 -14.29
N PHE A 129 -0.94 11.75 -13.06
CA PHE A 129 -1.67 12.63 -12.16
C PHE A 129 -1.45 14.05 -12.67
N GLU A 130 -2.38 14.56 -13.48
CA GLU A 130 -2.47 16.01 -13.66
C GLU A 130 -2.73 16.61 -12.28
N VAL A 131 -1.74 17.36 -11.81
CA VAL A 131 -1.77 18.05 -10.50
C VAL A 131 -2.81 19.19 -10.50
N ARG A 132 -3.42 19.48 -11.66
CA ARG A 132 -4.38 20.56 -11.85
C ARG A 132 -5.79 20.05 -11.59
N LYS A 133 -6.41 20.59 -10.54
CA LYS A 133 -7.81 20.42 -10.10
C LYS A 133 -8.07 19.24 -9.19
N PHE A 134 -7.86 19.49 -7.91
CA PHE A 134 -8.76 18.96 -6.88
C PHE A 134 -9.05 20.10 -5.91
N VAL A 135 -10.32 20.55 -5.87
CA VAL A 135 -10.89 21.32 -4.75
C VAL A 135 -10.84 20.41 -3.53
#